data_AF-A0A349PQ23-F1
#
_entry.id   AF-A0A349PQ23-F1
#
_cell.length_a   1.000
_cell.length_b   1.000
_cell.length_c   1.000
_cell.angle_alpha   90.00
_cell.angle_beta   90.00
_cell.angle_gamma   90.00
#
_symmetry.space_group_name_H-M   'P 1'
#
loop_
_entity.id
_entity.type
_entity.pdbx_description
1 polymer ?
#
loop_
_entity_poly.entity_id
_entity_poly.type
_entity_poly.pdbx_seq_one_letter_code
_entity_poly.pdbx_strand_id
1 'polypeptide(L)'
;QNKFPDLPLIIDPSHITGNRDMILEVTQEALDLNYDGMIIETHNDPENAWSDAAQQVTPDALKQIFKDLKIRKLSGDSDFENKMTKLRANIDVLDANLLELLGKRMKVADEIGQVKKENNVAVLQNNRWNEIQAKMVAEGAKKGLTEEFIIKLFRGIHQESIEHQERILNS
;
A
#
# COMPACT_ATOMS: atom_id res chain seq x y z
N GLN A 1 1.40 -5.70 13.07
CA GLN A 1 1.85 -5.97 14.45
C GLN A 1 1.91 -4.72 15.36
N ASN A 2 1.17 -3.63 15.09
CA ASN A 2 1.38 -2.35 15.83
C ASN A 2 0.93 -2.34 17.30
N LYS A 3 0.05 -3.25 17.73
CA LYS A 3 -0.43 -3.33 19.13
C LYS A 3 0.33 -4.34 19.99
N PHE A 4 0.83 -5.41 19.39
CA PHE A 4 1.57 -6.49 20.06
C PHE A 4 2.69 -6.94 19.12
N PRO A 5 3.85 -6.24 19.14
CA PRO A 5 4.92 -6.47 18.17
C PRO A 5 5.65 -7.80 18.38
N ASP A 6 5.73 -8.28 19.63
CA ASP A 6 6.49 -9.48 19.98
C ASP A 6 5.66 -10.77 19.93
N LEU A 7 4.38 -10.71 19.54
CA LEU A 7 3.53 -11.89 19.48
C LEU A 7 3.83 -12.67 18.18
N PRO A 8 4.25 -13.94 18.29
CA PRO A 8 4.53 -14.75 17.10
C PRO A 8 3.24 -14.98 16.31
N LEU A 9 3.32 -14.75 15.02
CA LEU A 9 2.25 -15.03 14.07
C LEU A 9 2.60 -16.31 13.31
N ILE A 10 1.81 -17.35 13.55
CA ILE A 10 1.95 -18.65 12.91
C ILE A 10 0.70 -18.90 12.05
N ILE A 11 0.89 -19.46 10.87
CA ILE A 11 -0.16 -19.75 9.89
C ILE A 11 -0.35 -21.26 9.75
N ASP A 12 -1.57 -21.71 9.54
CA ASP A 12 -1.87 -23.08 9.12
C ASP A 12 -2.36 -23.10 7.66
N PRO A 13 -1.46 -23.22 6.67
CA PRO A 13 -1.84 -23.22 5.26
C PRO A 13 -2.68 -24.47 4.90
N SER A 14 -2.54 -25.58 5.62
CA SER A 14 -3.29 -26.82 5.38
C SER A 14 -4.78 -26.56 5.59
N HIS A 15 -5.12 -25.97 6.75
CA HIS A 15 -6.49 -25.67 7.13
C HIS A 15 -7.08 -24.48 6.38
N ILE A 16 -6.26 -23.45 6.10
CA ILE A 16 -6.69 -22.26 5.33
C ILE A 16 -7.11 -22.64 3.91
N THR A 17 -6.33 -23.51 3.26
CA THR A 17 -6.56 -23.86 1.86
C THR A 17 -7.55 -25.00 1.68
N GLY A 18 -7.62 -25.92 2.65
CA GLY A 18 -8.37 -27.17 2.48
C GLY A 18 -7.77 -28.09 1.39
N ASN A 19 -6.66 -27.71 0.78
CA ASN A 19 -6.11 -28.33 -0.43
C ASN A 19 -4.58 -28.29 -0.39
N ARG A 20 -3.98 -29.49 -0.30
CA ARG A 20 -2.53 -29.69 -0.22
C ARG A 20 -1.73 -29.06 -1.37
N ASP A 21 -2.32 -28.91 -2.57
CA ASP A 21 -1.64 -28.34 -3.73
C ASP A 21 -1.37 -26.84 -3.58
N MET A 22 -2.16 -26.15 -2.74
CA MET A 22 -2.06 -24.71 -2.50
C MET A 22 -1.11 -24.37 -1.33
N ILE A 23 -0.63 -25.39 -0.59
CA ILE A 23 0.17 -25.17 0.63
C ILE A 23 1.44 -24.40 0.32
N LEU A 24 2.14 -24.72 -0.79
CA LEU A 24 3.37 -24.01 -1.16
C LEU A 24 3.12 -22.52 -1.39
N GLU A 25 2.09 -22.18 -2.17
CA GLU A 25 1.77 -20.79 -2.53
C GLU A 25 1.42 -19.97 -1.29
N VAL A 26 0.52 -20.48 -0.45
CA VAL A 26 0.09 -19.78 0.78
C VAL A 26 1.23 -19.68 1.80
N THR A 27 2.08 -20.69 1.89
CA THR A 27 3.27 -20.65 2.74
C THR A 27 4.29 -19.61 2.25
N GLN A 28 4.48 -19.49 0.93
CA GLN A 28 5.38 -18.47 0.38
C GLN A 28 4.84 -17.06 0.64
N GLU A 29 3.53 -16.83 0.48
CA GLU A 29 2.90 -15.55 0.79
C GLU A 29 3.05 -15.19 2.29
N ALA A 30 2.88 -16.18 3.18
CA ALA A 30 3.10 -15.97 4.61
C ALA A 30 4.54 -15.55 4.94
N LEU A 31 5.55 -16.16 4.29
CA LEU A 31 6.94 -15.76 4.42
C LEU A 31 7.16 -14.33 3.90
N ASP A 32 6.58 -13.98 2.76
CA ASP A 32 6.69 -12.64 2.16
C ASP A 32 6.01 -11.57 3.04
N LEU A 33 4.99 -11.96 3.82
CA LEU A 33 4.34 -11.13 4.84
C LEU A 33 5.03 -11.16 6.22
N ASN A 34 6.17 -11.82 6.35
CA ASN A 34 6.96 -11.95 7.59
C ASN A 34 6.24 -12.67 8.74
N TYR A 35 5.47 -13.71 8.45
CA TYR A 35 5.00 -14.63 9.50
C TYR A 35 6.18 -15.40 10.12
N ASP A 36 6.07 -15.69 11.42
CA ASP A 36 7.13 -16.30 12.22
C ASP A 36 7.19 -17.82 12.08
N GLY A 37 6.12 -18.44 11.59
CA GLY A 37 6.07 -19.89 11.41
C GLY A 37 4.85 -20.38 10.64
N MET A 38 4.84 -21.68 10.38
CA MET A 38 3.80 -22.39 9.66
C MET A 38 3.52 -23.76 10.28
N ILE A 39 2.26 -24.19 10.28
CA ILE A 39 1.81 -25.52 10.72
C ILE A 39 1.35 -26.28 9.47
N ILE A 40 2.16 -27.24 9.00
CA ILE A 40 1.83 -28.05 7.83
C ILE A 40 1.57 -29.48 8.30
N GLU A 41 0.39 -30.01 7.98
CA GLU A 41 0.02 -31.37 8.33
C GLU A 41 0.61 -32.39 7.35
N THR A 42 1.03 -33.55 7.87
CA THR A 42 1.64 -34.60 7.05
C THR A 42 1.08 -35.98 7.34
N HIS A 43 0.98 -36.81 6.31
CA HIS A 43 0.63 -38.23 6.42
C HIS A 43 1.36 -39.04 5.36
N ASN A 44 1.77 -40.28 5.69
CA ASN A 44 2.51 -41.14 4.75
C ASN A 44 1.65 -41.56 3.55
N ASP A 45 0.34 -41.62 3.75
CA ASP A 45 -0.65 -42.00 2.74
C ASP A 45 -1.92 -41.15 2.87
N PRO A 46 -1.89 -39.87 2.46
CA PRO A 46 -2.97 -38.91 2.73
C PRO A 46 -4.35 -39.35 2.22
N GLU A 47 -4.42 -40.12 1.14
CA GLU A 47 -5.69 -40.61 0.57
C GLU A 47 -6.46 -41.54 1.52
N ASN A 48 -5.75 -42.22 2.43
CA ASN A 48 -6.33 -43.12 3.43
C ASN A 48 -6.35 -42.51 4.84
N ALA A 49 -6.10 -41.20 4.97
CA ALA A 49 -6.17 -40.52 6.26
C ALA A 49 -7.62 -40.51 6.79
N TRP A 50 -7.78 -40.74 8.09
CA TRP A 50 -9.10 -40.77 8.73
C TRP A 50 -9.74 -39.38 8.90
N SER A 51 -8.95 -38.32 8.79
CA SER A 51 -9.38 -36.93 8.80
C SER A 51 -8.52 -36.13 7.83
N ASP A 52 -9.10 -35.07 7.26
CA ASP A 52 -8.41 -34.02 6.52
C ASP A 52 -7.44 -34.48 5.43
N ALA A 53 -7.77 -35.61 4.79
CA ALA A 53 -7.00 -36.23 3.72
C ALA A 53 -6.53 -35.21 2.68
N ALA A 54 -7.42 -34.35 2.19
CA ALA A 54 -7.11 -33.34 1.17
C ALA A 54 -6.11 -32.26 1.63
N GLN A 55 -5.92 -32.07 2.94
CA GLN A 55 -5.06 -31.02 3.53
C GLN A 55 -3.64 -31.50 3.82
N GLN A 56 -3.44 -32.83 3.93
CA GLN A 56 -2.17 -33.41 4.35
C GLN A 56 -1.24 -33.66 3.17
N VAL A 57 0.03 -33.28 3.30
CA VAL A 57 1.08 -33.63 2.32
C VAL A 57 1.86 -34.87 2.78
N THR A 58 2.49 -35.57 1.84
CA THR A 58 3.45 -36.61 2.22
C THR A 58 4.73 -35.98 2.79
N PRO A 59 5.51 -36.70 3.61
CA PRO A 59 6.81 -36.21 4.07
C PRO A 59 7.77 -35.81 2.93
N ASP A 60 7.74 -36.53 1.80
CA ASP A 60 8.54 -36.19 0.62
C ASP A 60 8.06 -34.90 -0.06
N ALA A 61 6.74 -34.70 -0.15
CA ALA A 61 6.17 -33.45 -0.66
C ALA A 61 6.52 -32.27 0.26
N LEU A 62 6.45 -32.43 1.59
CA LEU A 62 6.90 -31.41 2.54
C LEU A 62 8.38 -31.04 2.34
N LYS A 63 9.23 -32.05 2.13
CA LYS A 63 10.65 -31.83 1.85
C LYS A 63 10.87 -31.05 0.55
N GLN A 64 10.01 -31.26 -0.45
CA GLN A 64 10.06 -30.51 -1.70
C GLN A 64 9.60 -29.06 -1.49
N ILE A 65 8.50 -28.84 -0.76
CA ILE A 65 8.02 -27.51 -0.36
C ILE A 65 9.15 -26.70 0.29
N PHE A 66 9.87 -27.28 1.26
CA PHE A 66 10.98 -26.58 1.93
C PHE A 66 12.14 -26.19 1.00
N LYS A 67 12.38 -26.93 -0.09
CA LYS A 67 13.39 -26.55 -1.10
C LYS A 67 12.91 -25.43 -2.01
N ASP A 68 11.61 -25.40 -2.28
CA ASP A 68 10.99 -24.47 -3.23
C ASP A 68 10.68 -23.12 -2.59
N LEU A 69 10.50 -23.09 -1.26
CA LEU A 69 10.33 -21.85 -0.49
C LEU A 69 11.56 -20.95 -0.61
N LYS A 70 11.30 -19.68 -0.92
CA LYS A 70 12.31 -18.62 -1.03
C LYS A 70 12.25 -17.75 0.21
N ILE A 71 13.20 -17.96 1.11
CA ILE A 71 13.38 -17.09 2.29
C ILE A 71 14.10 -15.82 1.85
N ARG A 72 13.40 -14.69 1.91
CA ARG A 72 13.98 -13.38 1.60
C ARG A 72 14.79 -12.88 2.80
N LYS A 73 15.94 -12.27 2.54
CA LYS A 73 16.75 -11.66 3.60
C LYS A 73 16.11 -10.34 4.03
N LEU A 74 16.07 -10.11 5.33
CA LEU A 74 15.54 -8.86 5.91
C LEU A 74 16.46 -7.65 5.70
N SER A 75 17.76 -7.91 5.49
CA SER A 75 18.77 -6.90 5.22
C SER A 75 19.72 -7.34 4.12
N GLY A 76 20.27 -6.36 3.42
CA GLY A 76 21.33 -6.58 2.45
C GLY A 76 22.72 -6.43 3.06
N ASP A 77 23.73 -6.51 2.21
CA ASP A 77 25.10 -6.19 2.59
C ASP A 77 25.31 -4.66 2.66
N SER A 78 26.54 -4.25 3.00
CA SER A 78 26.89 -2.82 3.08
C SER A 78 26.65 -2.07 1.76
N ASP A 79 26.78 -2.76 0.63
CA ASP A 79 26.61 -2.17 -0.69
C ASP A 79 25.12 -1.91 -1.00
N PHE A 80 24.24 -2.84 -0.61
CA PHE A 80 22.80 -2.65 -0.61
C PHE A 80 22.38 -1.47 0.26
N GLU A 81 22.83 -1.43 1.52
CA GLU A 81 22.45 -0.37 2.46
C GLU A 81 22.86 1.00 1.92
N ASN A 82 24.08 1.12 1.39
CA ASN A 82 24.56 2.37 0.77
C ASN A 82 23.69 2.82 -0.42
N LYS A 83 23.23 1.89 -1.27
CA LYS A 83 22.33 2.22 -2.40
C LYS A 83 20.97 2.66 -1.90
N MET A 84 20.42 1.95 -0.90
CA MET A 84 19.12 2.28 -0.31
C MET A 84 19.13 3.65 0.37
N THR A 85 20.18 3.99 1.11
CA THR A 85 20.33 5.32 1.73
C THR A 85 20.29 6.43 0.68
N LYS A 86 21.00 6.26 -0.44
CA LYS A 86 21.00 7.25 -1.53
C LYS A 86 19.62 7.40 -2.18
N LEU A 87 18.93 6.29 -2.45
CA LEU A 87 17.60 6.33 -3.04
C LEU A 87 16.56 6.97 -2.11
N ARG A 88 16.63 6.66 -0.81
CA ARG A 88 15.75 7.28 0.20
C ARG A 88 16.01 8.77 0.34
N ALA A 89 17.27 9.20 0.36
CA ALA A 89 17.59 10.64 0.36
C ALA A 89 17.02 11.38 -0.86
N ASN A 90 16.97 10.73 -2.04
CA ASN A 90 16.31 11.33 -3.21
C ASN A 90 14.79 11.45 -3.03
N ILE A 91 14.14 10.46 -2.41
CA ILE A 91 12.71 10.54 -2.06
C ILE A 91 12.47 11.69 -1.08
N ASP A 92 13.29 11.80 -0.03
CA ASP A 92 13.15 12.86 0.98
C ASP A 92 13.21 14.27 0.34
N VAL A 93 14.10 14.47 -0.63
CA VAL A 93 14.20 15.74 -1.37
C VAL A 93 12.94 15.98 -2.23
N LEU A 94 12.42 14.96 -2.90
CA LEU A 94 11.19 15.07 -3.70
C LEU A 94 9.97 15.38 -2.82
N ASP A 95 9.88 14.76 -1.66
CA ASP A 95 8.79 14.95 -0.71
C ASP A 95 8.80 16.36 -0.11
N ALA A 96 9.99 16.87 0.24
CA ALA A 96 10.14 18.26 0.68
C ALA A 96 9.69 19.26 -0.42
N ASN A 97 10.05 19.00 -1.67
CA ASN A 97 9.62 19.83 -2.80
C ASN A 97 8.10 19.74 -3.04
N LEU A 98 7.49 18.57 -2.85
CA LEU A 98 6.05 18.39 -2.96
C LEU A 98 5.31 19.22 -1.91
N LEU A 99 5.77 19.20 -0.65
CA LEU A 99 5.19 20.00 0.43
C LEU A 99 5.29 21.51 0.14
N GLU A 100 6.44 21.96 -0.35
CA GLU A 100 6.64 23.37 -0.72
C GLU A 100 5.68 23.80 -1.86
N LEU A 101 5.50 22.94 -2.87
CA LEU A 101 4.56 23.21 -3.97
C LEU A 101 3.11 23.23 -3.50
N LEU A 102 2.71 22.32 -2.61
CA LEU A 102 1.38 22.31 -2.01
C LEU A 102 1.14 23.56 -1.17
N GLY A 103 2.13 23.99 -0.38
CA GLY A 103 2.05 25.23 0.39
C GLY A 103 1.86 26.46 -0.50
N LYS A 104 2.65 26.58 -1.59
CA LYS A 104 2.47 27.63 -2.59
C LYS A 104 1.08 27.59 -3.23
N ARG A 105 0.57 26.40 -3.54
CA ARG A 105 -0.78 26.21 -4.09
C ARG A 105 -1.86 26.70 -3.11
N MET A 106 -1.70 26.51 -1.81
CA MET A 106 -2.68 26.98 -0.81
C MET A 106 -2.69 28.51 -0.65
N LYS A 107 -1.53 29.18 -0.79
CA LYS A 107 -1.51 30.65 -0.86
C LYS A 107 -2.35 31.18 -2.02
N VAL A 108 -2.29 30.53 -3.18
CA VAL A 108 -3.16 30.87 -4.32
C VAL A 108 -4.63 30.58 -4.00
N ALA A 109 -4.93 29.53 -3.23
CA ALA A 109 -6.29 29.28 -2.76
C ALA A 109 -6.81 30.39 -1.84
N ASP A 110 -5.96 30.92 -0.94
CA ASP A 110 -6.30 32.06 -0.09
C ASP A 110 -6.61 33.31 -0.93
N GLU A 111 -5.78 33.60 -1.95
CA GLU A 111 -6.04 34.69 -2.92
C GLU A 111 -7.37 34.52 -3.65
N ILE A 112 -7.68 33.28 -4.10
CA ILE A 112 -8.99 32.97 -4.72
C ILE A 112 -10.13 33.22 -3.72
N GLY A 113 -9.95 32.85 -2.45
CA GLY A 113 -10.91 33.10 -1.37
C GLY A 113 -11.18 34.59 -1.18
N GLN A 114 -10.12 35.40 -1.18
CA GLN A 114 -10.21 36.86 -1.06
C GLN A 114 -11.00 37.48 -2.23
N VAL A 115 -10.68 37.10 -3.47
CA VAL A 115 -11.42 37.57 -4.66
C VAL A 115 -12.89 37.18 -4.58
N LYS A 116 -13.20 35.95 -4.17
CA LYS A 116 -14.59 35.49 -4.02
C LYS A 116 -15.34 36.27 -2.94
N LYS A 117 -14.69 36.56 -1.81
CA LYS A 117 -15.25 37.36 -0.72
C LYS A 117 -15.61 38.77 -1.18
N GLU A 118 -14.68 39.44 -1.87
CA GLU A 118 -14.89 40.80 -2.41
C GLU A 118 -16.05 40.86 -3.40
N ASN A 119 -16.31 39.77 -4.13
CA ASN A 119 -17.35 39.68 -5.14
C ASN A 119 -18.61 38.94 -4.66
N ASN A 120 -18.69 38.55 -3.38
CA ASN A 120 -19.80 37.78 -2.79
C ASN A 120 -20.14 36.49 -3.57
N VAL A 121 -19.12 35.75 -4.01
CA VAL A 121 -19.23 34.50 -4.78
C VAL A 121 -19.03 33.28 -3.89
N ALA A 122 -19.83 32.23 -4.08
CA ALA A 122 -19.71 30.98 -3.33
C ALA A 122 -18.37 30.24 -3.59
N VAL A 123 -17.87 29.55 -2.56
CA VAL A 123 -16.60 28.81 -2.62
C VAL A 123 -16.69 27.60 -3.55
N LEU A 124 -17.76 26.81 -3.45
CA LEU A 124 -17.88 25.55 -4.16
C LEU A 124 -18.21 25.76 -5.64
N GLN A 125 -17.35 25.24 -6.53
CA GLN A 125 -17.54 25.27 -7.98
C GLN A 125 -17.27 23.88 -8.59
N ASN A 126 -18.32 23.05 -8.64
CA ASN A 126 -18.22 21.63 -9.05
C ASN A 126 -17.69 21.42 -10.48
N ASN A 127 -18.03 22.31 -11.42
CA ASN A 127 -17.59 22.17 -12.81
C ASN A 127 -16.06 22.26 -12.94
N ARG A 128 -15.45 23.19 -12.19
CA ARG A 128 -14.00 23.38 -12.20
C ARG A 128 -13.26 22.18 -11.63
N TRP A 129 -13.82 21.56 -10.58
CA TRP A 129 -13.25 20.35 -9.99
C TRP A 129 -13.25 19.18 -11.00
N ASN A 130 -14.38 18.95 -11.69
CA ASN A 130 -14.49 17.88 -12.68
C ASN A 130 -13.47 18.03 -13.82
N GLU A 131 -13.26 19.27 -14.31
CA GLU A 131 -12.23 19.56 -15.33
C GLU A 131 -10.82 19.24 -14.84
N ILE A 132 -10.49 19.66 -13.61
CA ILE A 132 -9.17 19.41 -13.01
C ILE A 132 -8.96 17.91 -12.83
N GLN A 133 -9.95 17.19 -12.30
CA GLN A 133 -9.87 15.75 -12.08
C GLN A 133 -9.61 15.01 -13.40
N ALA A 134 -10.39 15.28 -14.45
CA ALA A 134 -10.20 14.64 -15.75
C ALA A 134 -8.80 14.92 -16.34
N LYS A 135 -8.33 16.17 -16.22
CA LYS A 135 -6.99 16.55 -16.68
C LYS A 135 -5.89 15.84 -15.90
N MET A 136 -6.00 15.77 -14.56
CA MET A 136 -4.98 15.15 -13.71
C MET A 136 -4.92 13.64 -13.90
N VAL A 137 -6.05 12.97 -14.13
CA VAL A 137 -6.07 11.54 -14.47
C VAL A 137 -5.33 11.27 -15.78
N ALA A 138 -5.60 12.07 -16.83
CA ALA A 138 -4.93 11.92 -18.12
C ALA A 138 -3.41 12.16 -18.03
N GLU A 139 -2.97 13.16 -17.27
CA GLU A 139 -1.55 13.44 -17.06
C GLU A 139 -0.87 12.42 -16.13
N GLY A 140 -1.58 11.94 -15.11
CA GLY A 140 -1.10 10.91 -14.20
C GLY A 140 -0.86 9.58 -14.91
N ALA A 141 -1.76 9.18 -15.81
CA ALA A 141 -1.61 7.97 -16.62
C ALA A 141 -0.32 8.00 -17.46
N LYS A 142 0.03 9.14 -18.07
CA LYS A 142 1.29 9.33 -18.83
C LYS A 142 2.55 9.17 -17.96
N LYS A 143 2.41 9.33 -16.65
CA LYS A 143 3.48 9.20 -15.65
C LYS A 143 3.48 7.84 -14.93
N GLY A 144 2.63 6.90 -15.36
CA GLY A 144 2.52 5.57 -14.76
C GLY A 144 1.76 5.53 -13.43
N LEU A 145 0.96 6.56 -13.11
CA LEU A 145 0.16 6.61 -11.90
C LEU A 145 -1.24 6.07 -12.15
N THR A 146 -1.79 5.35 -11.17
CA THR A 146 -3.15 4.80 -11.27
C THR A 146 -4.20 5.90 -11.12
N GLU A 147 -5.34 5.72 -11.80
CA GLU A 147 -6.47 6.65 -11.70
C GLU A 147 -6.95 6.80 -10.25
N GLU A 148 -7.10 5.69 -9.52
CA GLU A 148 -7.54 5.69 -8.13
C GLU A 148 -6.63 6.54 -7.24
N PHE A 149 -5.31 6.39 -7.38
CA PHE A 149 -4.33 7.18 -6.64
C PHE A 149 -4.47 8.67 -6.92
N ILE A 150 -4.55 9.06 -8.20
CA ILE A 150 -4.69 10.47 -8.61
C ILE A 150 -5.98 11.08 -8.06
N ILE A 151 -7.10 10.38 -8.17
CA ILE A 151 -8.39 10.85 -7.67
C ILE A 151 -8.31 11.07 -6.17
N LYS A 152 -7.77 10.11 -5.41
CA LYS A 152 -7.66 10.22 -3.95
C LYS A 152 -6.75 11.37 -3.53
N LEU A 153 -5.59 11.50 -4.18
CA LEU A 153 -4.62 12.57 -3.90
C LEU A 153 -5.21 13.96 -4.16
N PHE A 154 -5.72 14.19 -5.38
CA PHE A 154 -6.21 15.51 -5.75
C PHE A 154 -7.51 15.87 -5.03
N ARG A 155 -8.32 14.90 -4.60
CA ARG A 155 -9.48 15.16 -3.74
C ARG A 155 -9.03 15.71 -2.39
N GLY A 156 -8.00 15.14 -1.77
CA GLY A 156 -7.41 15.67 -0.53
C GLY A 156 -6.88 17.09 -0.70
N ILE A 157 -6.13 17.34 -1.78
CA ILE A 157 -5.61 18.67 -2.11
C ILE A 157 -6.75 19.69 -2.35
N HIS A 158 -7.84 19.25 -2.98
CA HIS A 158 -8.99 20.12 -3.23
C HIS A 158 -9.74 20.46 -1.94
N GLN A 159 -9.94 19.48 -1.06
CA GLN A 159 -10.59 19.67 0.23
C GLN A 159 -9.83 20.69 1.09
N GLU A 160 -8.51 20.54 1.23
CA GLU A 160 -7.65 21.50 1.93
C GLU A 160 -7.79 22.93 1.35
N SER A 161 -7.85 23.01 0.02
CA SER A 161 -8.00 24.27 -0.71
C SER A 161 -9.36 24.95 -0.48
N ILE A 162 -10.43 24.18 -0.23
CA ILE A 162 -11.75 24.71 0.14
C ILE A 162 -11.70 25.26 1.56
N GLU A 163 -11.11 24.52 2.50
CA GLU A 163 -11.00 24.93 3.91
C GLU A 163 -10.22 26.23 4.08
N HIS A 164 -9.16 26.40 3.29
CA HIS A 164 -8.43 27.67 3.17
C HIS A 164 -9.32 28.83 2.72
N GLN A 165 -10.09 28.64 1.63
CA GLN A 165 -11.02 29.66 1.12
C GLN A 165 -12.11 29.99 2.14
N GLU A 166 -12.73 28.99 2.77
CA GLU A 166 -13.76 29.19 3.78
C GLU A 166 -13.26 30.00 4.98
N ARG A 167 -12.01 29.77 5.41
CA ARG A 167 -11.37 30.54 6.48
C ARG A 167 -11.29 32.04 6.14
N ILE A 168 -10.97 32.38 4.89
CA ILE A 168 -10.89 33.76 4.42
C ILE A 168 -12.27 34.41 4.26
N LEU A 169 -13.27 33.65 3.77
CA LEU A 169 -14.64 34.17 3.67
C LEU A 169 -15.24 34.48 5.05
N ASN A 170 -14.94 33.65 6.04
CA ASN A 170 -15.51 33.75 7.39
C ASN A 170 -14.72 34.64 8.36
N SER A 171 -13.50 35.07 8.00
CA SER A 171 -12.72 36.07 8.76
C SER A 171 -13.24 37.48 8.55
#